data_AF-A0A7R9WWA4-F1
#
_entry.id   AF-A0A7R9WWA4-F1
#
_cell.length_a   1.000
_cell.length_b   1.000
_cell.length_c   1.000
_cell.angle_alpha   90.00
_cell.angle_beta   90.00
_cell.angle_gamma   90.00
#
_symmetry.space_group_name_H-M   'P 1'
#
loop_
_entity.id
_entity.type
_entity.pdbx_description
1 polymer ?
#
loop_
_entity_poly.entity_id
_entity_poly.type
_entity_poly.pdbx_seq_one_letter_code
_entity_poly.pdbx_strand_id
1 'polypeptide(L)'
;AAAAKPITSTCLKLENFEAARMLLQNGVKCQLKKGEGCENTAIAAERVAADLINLCGATATALNRALNDDDLLGADPALLKKWCELYSEELVPQTRAMVKKTSPKLDKFGLYLPSRMSVTVSPALLQKGMNLDTAPSQAAAKDDASKSDEEIAAPKDKAAAAEASDEGDNDGDEADEDGASNKRQTRTSINDDDDMEDEDEDDQEGDEYDEYEYEYDEDGYDDEDDL
;
A
#
# COMPACT_ATOMS: atom_id res chain seq x y z
N ALA A 1 -24.36 -0.18 17.01
CA ALA A 1 -22.98 -0.38 16.52
C ALA A 1 -22.33 0.99 16.40
N ALA A 2 -21.11 1.17 16.89
CA ALA A 2 -20.36 2.42 16.64
C ALA A 2 -19.99 2.48 15.15
N ALA A 3 -20.21 3.62 14.50
CA ALA A 3 -19.80 3.82 13.11
C ALA A 3 -18.27 3.68 12.99
N ALA A 4 -17.80 2.92 12.00
CA ALA A 4 -16.38 2.81 11.71
C ALA A 4 -15.83 4.20 11.34
N LYS A 5 -14.63 4.54 11.84
CA LYS A 5 -14.01 5.82 11.50
C LYS A 5 -13.64 5.82 10.01
N PRO A 6 -13.77 6.96 9.31
CA PRO A 6 -13.40 7.04 7.90
C PRO A 6 -11.97 6.62 7.64
N ILE A 7 -11.68 5.99 6.50
CA ILE A 7 -10.33 5.47 6.20
C ILE A 7 -9.28 6.58 6.06
N THR A 8 -9.67 7.77 5.61
CA THR A 8 -8.80 8.96 5.59
C THR A 8 -8.59 9.58 6.97
N SER A 9 -9.30 9.12 8.00
CA SER A 9 -9.06 9.48 9.41
C SER A 9 -8.09 8.50 10.10
N THR A 10 -7.83 7.34 9.49
CA THR A 10 -7.05 6.25 10.09
C THR A 10 -5.80 5.90 9.28
N CYS A 11 -5.97 5.33 8.08
CA CYS A 11 -4.89 4.80 7.26
C CYS A 11 -4.42 5.77 6.17
N LEU A 12 -5.36 6.46 5.50
CA LEU A 12 -5.09 7.37 4.38
C LEU A 12 -5.16 8.84 4.81
N LYS A 13 -4.75 9.12 6.05
CA LYS A 13 -4.70 10.48 6.61
C LYS A 13 -3.52 11.29 6.08
N LEU A 14 -3.58 12.61 6.24
CA LEU A 14 -2.61 13.54 5.67
C LEU A 14 -1.18 13.28 6.18
N GLU A 15 -1.01 12.98 7.47
CA GLU A 15 0.32 12.74 8.04
C GLU A 15 0.97 11.49 7.43
N ASN A 16 0.16 10.46 7.16
CA ASN A 16 0.64 9.24 6.51
C ASN A 16 1.00 9.51 5.04
N PHE A 17 0.26 10.40 4.37
CA PHE A 17 0.57 10.81 2.99
C PHE A 17 1.91 11.53 2.92
N GLU A 18 2.14 12.48 3.82
CA GLU A 18 3.40 13.22 3.89
C GLU A 18 4.58 12.31 4.25
N ALA A 19 4.38 11.39 5.20
CA ALA A 19 5.38 10.39 5.56
C ALA A 19 5.69 9.46 4.39
N ALA A 20 4.68 8.92 3.70
CA ALA A 20 4.86 8.05 2.54
C ALA A 20 5.66 8.76 1.43
N ARG A 21 5.31 10.01 1.12
CA ARG A 21 6.03 10.81 0.12
C ARG A 21 7.47 11.07 0.54
N MET A 22 7.71 11.40 1.81
CA MET A 22 9.06 11.60 2.34
C MET A 22 9.90 10.32 2.28
N LEU A 23 9.32 9.18 2.67
CA LEU A 23 9.97 7.87 2.61
C LEU A 23 10.32 7.50 1.17
N LEU A 24 9.42 7.71 0.22
CA LEU A 24 9.70 7.50 -1.19
C LEU A 24 10.87 8.36 -1.66
N GLN A 25 10.81 9.68 -1.44
CA GLN A 25 11.81 10.64 -1.89
C GLN A 25 13.22 10.36 -1.35
N ASN A 26 13.32 9.86 -0.11
CA ASN A 26 14.61 9.51 0.49
C ASN A 26 15.03 8.08 0.13
N GLY A 27 14.11 7.14 0.13
CA GLY A 27 14.38 5.74 -0.20
C GLY A 27 14.94 5.58 -1.61
N VAL A 28 14.38 6.28 -2.60
CA VAL A 28 14.89 6.25 -3.99
C VAL A 28 16.31 6.83 -4.12
N LYS A 29 16.77 7.63 -3.15
CA LYS A 29 18.14 8.16 -3.11
C LYS A 29 19.13 7.19 -2.44
N CYS A 30 18.66 6.20 -1.68
CA CYS A 30 19.46 5.17 -1.04
C CYS A 30 19.92 4.09 -2.03
N GLN A 31 20.56 4.50 -3.14
CA GLN A 31 21.12 3.60 -4.13
C GLN A 31 22.63 3.50 -3.96
N LEU A 32 23.15 2.28 -4.00
CA LEU A 32 24.60 2.04 -4.02
C LEU A 32 25.23 2.62 -5.28
N LYS A 33 26.22 3.51 -5.13
CA LYS A 33 27.01 3.97 -6.27
C LYS A 33 28.13 2.99 -6.58
N LYS A 34 28.76 3.17 -7.73
CA LYS A 34 29.89 2.35 -8.17
C LYS A 34 31.03 2.47 -7.15
N GLY A 35 31.47 1.32 -6.62
CA GLY A 35 32.56 1.26 -5.64
C GLY A 35 32.15 1.48 -4.17
N GLU A 36 30.87 1.79 -3.89
CA GLU A 36 30.36 1.96 -2.51
C GLU A 36 29.77 0.65 -1.91
N GLY A 37 29.76 -0.43 -2.69
CA GLY A 37 29.16 -1.71 -2.30
C GLY A 37 30.07 -2.53 -1.39
N CYS A 38 29.62 -2.80 -0.18
CA CYS A 38 30.05 -3.90 0.67
C CYS A 38 28.81 -4.62 1.22
N GLU A 39 28.99 -5.76 1.87
CA GLU A 39 27.87 -6.56 2.39
C GLU A 39 26.89 -5.74 3.26
N ASN A 40 27.41 -4.94 4.19
CA ASN A 40 26.58 -4.12 5.05
C ASN A 40 25.77 -3.06 4.28
N THR A 41 26.37 -2.41 3.28
CA THR A 41 25.66 -1.40 2.48
C THR A 41 24.68 -2.05 1.50
N ALA A 42 24.97 -3.26 1.03
CA ALA A 42 24.05 -4.08 0.24
C ALA A 42 22.82 -4.49 1.05
N ILE A 43 22.99 -4.98 2.28
CA ILE A 43 21.88 -5.31 3.20
C ILE A 43 21.03 -4.06 3.47
N ALA A 44 21.66 -2.91 3.73
CA ALA A 44 20.93 -1.67 3.95
C ALA A 44 20.12 -1.25 2.70
N ALA A 45 20.70 -1.36 1.49
CA ALA A 45 20.03 -1.03 0.25
C ALA A 45 18.88 -2.01 -0.09
N GLU A 46 19.07 -3.30 0.16
CA GLU A 46 18.02 -4.33 0.09
C GLU A 46 16.85 -3.95 0.99
N ARG A 47 17.13 -3.62 2.25
CA ARG A 47 16.09 -3.30 3.22
C ARG A 47 15.27 -2.07 2.80
N VAL A 48 15.93 -1.03 2.30
CA VAL A 48 15.21 0.16 1.81
C VAL A 48 14.32 -0.20 0.61
N ALA A 49 14.81 -1.02 -0.33
CA ALA A 49 14.00 -1.45 -1.46
C ALA A 49 12.80 -2.30 -1.01
N ALA A 50 12.99 -3.21 -0.06
CA ALA A 50 11.92 -4.02 0.53
C ALA A 50 10.88 -3.15 1.26
N ASP A 51 11.31 -2.16 2.04
CA ASP A 51 10.41 -1.24 2.73
C ASP A 51 9.57 -0.39 1.75
N LEU A 52 10.14 0.04 0.62
CA LEU A 52 9.39 0.72 -0.43
C LEU A 52 8.38 -0.20 -1.14
N ILE A 53 8.74 -1.46 -1.41
CA ILE A 53 7.80 -2.47 -1.93
C ILE A 53 6.63 -2.66 -0.96
N ASN A 54 6.92 -2.74 0.34
CA ASN A 54 5.90 -2.87 1.38
C ASN A 54 5.04 -1.61 1.50
N LEU A 55 5.62 -0.42 1.32
CA LEU A 55 4.86 0.83 1.26
C LEU A 55 3.87 0.84 0.09
N CYS A 56 4.29 0.36 -1.10
CA CYS A 56 3.38 0.16 -2.23
C CYS A 56 2.23 -0.79 -1.86
N GLY A 57 2.53 -1.94 -1.28
CA GLY A 57 1.52 -2.95 -0.92
C GLY A 57 0.54 -2.45 0.16
N ALA A 58 1.05 -1.76 1.18
CA ALA A 58 0.23 -1.16 2.23
C ALA A 58 -0.70 -0.07 1.67
N THR A 59 -0.17 0.80 0.81
CA THR A 59 -0.97 1.85 0.15
C THR A 59 -2.02 1.23 -0.77
N ALA A 60 -1.66 0.21 -1.56
CA ALA A 60 -2.60 -0.49 -2.43
C ALA A 60 -3.73 -1.15 -1.63
N THR A 61 -3.40 -1.80 -0.52
CA THR A 61 -4.39 -2.43 0.37
C THR A 61 -5.35 -1.40 0.94
N ALA A 62 -4.84 -0.26 1.41
CA ALA A 62 -5.66 0.82 1.96
C ALA A 62 -6.55 1.45 0.88
N LEU A 63 -6.04 1.70 -0.33
CA LEU A 63 -6.81 2.22 -1.46
C LEU A 63 -7.88 1.24 -1.93
N ASN A 64 -7.56 -0.06 -2.03
CA ASN A 64 -8.54 -1.09 -2.38
C ASN A 64 -9.68 -1.14 -1.36
N ARG A 65 -9.41 -1.01 -0.07
CA ARG A 65 -10.47 -0.93 0.96
C ARG A 65 -11.29 0.35 0.80
N ALA A 66 -10.63 1.50 0.68
CA ALA A 66 -11.27 2.79 0.56
C ALA A 66 -12.22 2.88 -0.65
N LEU A 67 -11.82 2.31 -1.79
CA LEU A 67 -12.49 2.50 -3.07
C LEU A 67 -13.49 1.39 -3.41
N ASN A 68 -13.39 0.21 -2.80
CA ASN A 68 -14.34 -0.90 -3.03
C ASN A 68 -15.56 -0.85 -2.10
N ASP A 69 -15.43 -0.34 -0.88
CA ASP A 69 -16.51 -0.47 0.11
C ASP A 69 -17.70 0.47 -0.15
N ASP A 70 -17.60 1.38 -1.14
CA ASP A 70 -18.55 2.46 -1.49
C ASP A 70 -18.94 3.40 -0.33
N ASP A 71 -18.58 3.05 0.90
CA ASP A 71 -18.74 3.81 2.13
C ASP A 71 -17.59 4.79 2.28
N LEU A 72 -17.63 5.83 1.44
CA LEU A 72 -16.77 7.01 1.55
C LEU A 72 -17.29 7.99 2.62
N LEU A 73 -18.20 7.57 3.53
CA LEU A 73 -18.78 8.48 4.52
C LEU A 73 -17.68 9.07 5.42
N GLY A 74 -17.53 10.38 5.35
CA GLY A 74 -16.51 11.14 6.09
C GLY A 74 -15.08 10.98 5.57
N ALA A 75 -14.87 10.30 4.43
CA ALA A 75 -13.59 10.30 3.75
C ALA A 75 -13.35 11.65 3.06
N ASP A 76 -12.12 12.16 3.10
CA ASP A 76 -11.73 13.38 2.36
C ASP A 76 -11.45 13.01 0.89
N PRO A 77 -12.32 13.40 -0.07
CA PRO A 77 -12.17 13.01 -1.47
C PRO A 77 -10.91 13.61 -2.11
N ALA A 78 -10.54 14.83 -1.72
CA ALA A 78 -9.37 15.51 -2.26
C ALA A 78 -8.08 14.84 -1.79
N LEU A 79 -8.04 14.38 -0.54
CA LEU A 79 -6.92 13.60 -0.04
C LEU A 79 -6.86 12.20 -0.68
N LEU A 80 -8.01 11.54 -0.86
CA LEU A 80 -8.06 10.22 -1.50
C LEU A 80 -7.58 10.27 -2.96
N LYS A 81 -7.93 11.34 -3.68
CA LYS A 81 -7.40 11.63 -5.02
C LYS A 81 -5.88 11.78 -5.02
N LYS A 82 -5.31 12.57 -4.10
CA LYS A 82 -3.85 12.71 -3.95
C LYS A 82 -3.17 11.37 -3.68
N TRP A 83 -3.78 10.50 -2.87
CA TRP A 83 -3.26 9.15 -2.65
C TRP A 83 -3.26 8.29 -3.92
N CYS A 84 -4.31 8.39 -4.74
CA CYS A 84 -4.37 7.69 -6.03
C CYS A 84 -3.28 8.20 -6.98
N GLU A 85 -3.12 9.52 -7.10
CA GLU A 85 -2.07 10.17 -7.90
C GLU A 85 -0.67 9.74 -7.44
N LEU A 86 -0.37 9.87 -6.14
CA LEU A 86 0.90 9.42 -5.56
C LEU A 86 1.15 7.95 -5.87
N TYR A 87 0.14 7.09 -5.71
CA TYR A 87 0.29 5.65 -5.93
C TYR A 87 0.65 5.33 -7.39
N SER A 88 -0.10 5.88 -8.36
CA SER A 88 0.06 5.54 -9.78
C SER A 88 1.22 6.26 -10.47
N GLU A 89 1.46 7.52 -10.12
CA GLU A 89 2.41 8.38 -10.85
C GLU A 89 3.81 8.36 -10.22
N GLU A 90 3.90 8.21 -8.89
CA GLU A 90 5.18 8.32 -8.18
C GLU A 90 5.59 6.99 -7.53
N LEU A 91 4.81 6.50 -6.57
CA LEU A 91 5.18 5.41 -5.67
C LEU A 91 5.48 4.11 -6.42
N VAL A 92 4.55 3.64 -7.25
CA VAL A 92 4.74 2.40 -8.02
C VAL A 92 5.86 2.53 -9.06
N PRO A 93 5.87 3.57 -9.93
CA PRO A 93 6.91 3.69 -10.96
C PRO A 93 8.32 3.87 -10.37
N GLN A 94 8.48 4.73 -9.37
CA GLN A 94 9.79 5.01 -8.79
C GLN A 94 10.32 3.81 -7.98
N THR A 95 9.44 3.10 -7.26
CA THR A 95 9.84 1.87 -6.54
C THR A 95 10.29 0.80 -7.53
N ARG A 96 9.53 0.56 -8.62
CA ARG A 96 9.94 -0.38 -9.69
C ARG A 96 11.28 0.01 -10.30
N ALA A 97 11.48 1.29 -10.59
CA ALA A 97 12.73 1.79 -11.14
C ALA A 97 13.91 1.60 -10.17
N MET A 98 13.68 1.79 -8.87
CA MET A 98 14.70 1.55 -7.84
C MET A 98 15.05 0.07 -7.75
N VAL A 99 14.06 -0.83 -7.69
CA VAL A 99 14.27 -2.28 -7.65
C VAL A 99 15.07 -2.72 -8.86
N LYS A 100 14.65 -2.35 -10.08
CA LYS A 100 15.37 -2.67 -11.32
C LYS A 100 16.84 -2.21 -11.32
N LYS A 101 17.13 -1.03 -10.76
CA LYS A 101 18.50 -0.50 -10.67
C LYS A 101 19.34 -1.15 -9.56
N THR A 102 18.69 -1.71 -8.54
CA THR A 102 19.35 -2.20 -7.33
C THR A 102 19.55 -3.71 -7.37
N SER A 103 18.63 -4.49 -7.95
CA SER A 103 18.73 -5.96 -8.02
C SER A 103 20.07 -6.46 -8.57
N PRO A 104 20.59 -6.00 -9.73
CA PRO A 104 21.86 -6.52 -10.25
C PRO A 104 23.08 -6.20 -9.38
N LYS A 105 22.96 -5.24 -8.46
CA LYS A 105 24.01 -4.92 -7.49
C LYS A 105 23.92 -5.82 -6.27
N LEU A 106 22.70 -6.18 -5.86
CA LEU A 106 22.42 -7.07 -4.73
C LEU A 106 22.69 -8.54 -5.06
N ASP A 107 22.47 -8.96 -6.31
CA ASP A 107 22.73 -10.33 -6.76
C ASP A 107 24.19 -10.75 -6.51
N LYS A 108 25.14 -9.81 -6.61
CA LYS A 108 26.57 -10.03 -6.33
C LYS A 108 26.87 -10.38 -4.87
N PHE A 109 25.93 -10.10 -3.97
CA PHE A 109 26.00 -10.40 -2.55
C PHE A 109 25.02 -11.52 -2.15
N GLY A 110 24.40 -12.22 -3.13
CA GLY A 110 23.39 -13.25 -2.86
C GLY A 110 22.09 -12.71 -2.26
N LEU A 111 21.80 -11.42 -2.44
CA LEU A 111 20.59 -10.77 -1.95
C LEU A 111 19.62 -10.55 -3.11
N TYR A 112 18.38 -11.02 -2.96
CA TYR A 112 17.38 -11.01 -4.03
C TYR A 112 16.15 -10.22 -3.62
N LEU A 113 15.70 -9.30 -4.50
CA LEU A 113 14.46 -8.55 -4.32
C LEU A 113 13.29 -9.27 -5.01
N PRO A 114 12.07 -9.19 -4.46
CA PRO A 114 10.89 -9.75 -5.11
C PRO A 114 10.64 -9.14 -6.50
N SER A 115 10.42 -10.00 -7.50
CA SER A 115 10.15 -9.57 -8.88
C SER A 115 8.78 -8.92 -9.06
N ARG A 116 7.83 -9.19 -8.17
CA ARG A 116 6.45 -8.69 -8.25
C ARG A 116 6.03 -8.01 -6.96
N MET A 117 5.27 -6.92 -7.09
CA MET A 117 4.55 -6.32 -5.96
C MET A 117 3.33 -7.18 -5.63
N SER A 118 3.13 -7.49 -4.36
CA SER A 118 2.15 -8.48 -3.89
C SER A 118 0.69 -8.01 -4.02
N VAL A 119 0.42 -6.72 -3.80
CA VAL A 119 -0.92 -6.13 -3.88
C VAL A 119 -0.89 -4.95 -4.83
N THR A 120 -1.87 -4.88 -5.73
CA THR A 120 -2.04 -3.77 -6.67
C THR A 120 -3.47 -3.23 -6.61
N VAL A 121 -3.63 -1.96 -7.00
CA VAL A 121 -4.94 -1.34 -7.23
C VAL A 121 -5.26 -1.45 -8.71
N SER A 122 -6.48 -1.86 -9.06
CA SER A 122 -6.88 -1.96 -10.46
C SER A 122 -6.95 -0.57 -11.12
N PRO A 123 -6.69 -0.44 -12.43
CA PRO A 123 -6.82 0.83 -13.12
C PRO A 123 -8.22 1.45 -12.99
N ALA A 124 -9.27 0.61 -13.00
CA ALA A 124 -10.65 1.06 -12.81
C ALA A 124 -10.88 1.71 -11.43
N LEU A 125 -10.32 1.12 -10.36
CA LEU A 125 -10.43 1.70 -9.01
C LEU A 125 -9.63 2.99 -8.89
N LEU A 126 -8.43 3.06 -9.45
CA LEU A 126 -7.63 4.30 -9.46
C LEU A 126 -8.37 5.42 -10.18
N GLN A 127 -8.95 5.13 -11.35
CA GLN A 127 -9.75 6.11 -12.08
C GLN A 127 -10.99 6.53 -11.31
N LYS A 128 -11.66 5.61 -10.60
CA LYS A 128 -12.75 5.96 -9.68
C LYS A 128 -12.29 6.95 -8.60
N GLY A 129 -11.15 6.67 -7.95
CA GLY A 129 -10.58 7.52 -6.91
C GLY A 129 -10.13 8.90 -7.41
N MET A 130 -9.62 9.00 -8.64
CA MET A 130 -9.21 10.26 -9.26
C MET A 130 -10.40 11.14 -9.68
N ASN A 131 -11.56 10.53 -9.94
CA ASN A 131 -12.79 11.18 -10.42
C ASN A 131 -13.85 11.39 -9.32
N LEU A 132 -13.48 11.33 -8.03
CA LEU A 132 -14.43 11.53 -6.94
C LEU A 132 -15.05 12.94 -6.91
N ASP A 133 -14.36 13.94 -7.47
CA ASP A 133 -14.85 15.32 -7.56
C ASP A 133 -15.87 15.53 -8.70
N THR A 134 -15.94 14.61 -9.67
CA THR A 134 -16.74 14.74 -10.90
C THR A 134 -17.98 13.85 -10.93
N ALA A 135 -18.13 12.95 -9.95
CA ALA A 135 -19.34 12.15 -9.80
C ALA A 135 -20.48 13.02 -9.22
N PRO A 136 -21.59 13.25 -9.94
CA PRO A 136 -22.77 13.84 -9.32
C PRO A 136 -23.23 12.87 -8.23
N SER A 137 -23.29 13.37 -6.99
CA SER A 137 -23.86 12.66 -5.85
C SER A 137 -25.26 12.15 -6.21
N GLN A 138 -25.37 10.88 -6.60
CA GLN A 138 -26.64 10.17 -6.68
C GLN A 138 -27.04 9.76 -5.26
N ALA A 139 -27.39 10.77 -4.46
CA ALA A 139 -28.07 10.62 -3.19
C ALA A 139 -29.19 11.65 -3.13
N ALA A 140 -30.21 11.52 -3.99
CA ALA A 140 -31.49 12.18 -3.80
C ALA A 140 -32.61 11.47 -4.57
N ALA A 141 -33.70 11.21 -3.85
CA ALA A 141 -35.05 10.89 -4.32
C ALA A 141 -35.38 9.44 -4.71
N LYS A 142 -35.63 8.60 -3.69
CA LYS A 142 -36.80 7.71 -3.67
C LYS A 142 -37.42 7.68 -2.28
N ASP A 143 -38.44 8.51 -2.10
CA ASP A 143 -39.75 8.18 -1.51
C ASP A 143 -40.36 9.43 -0.87
N ASP A 144 -41.10 10.18 -1.69
CA ASP A 144 -42.20 11.02 -1.23
C ASP A 144 -43.33 10.93 -2.26
N ALA A 145 -44.26 10.00 -2.03
CA ALA A 145 -45.64 10.05 -2.52
C ALA A 145 -46.45 8.87 -1.95
N SER A 146 -47.10 9.06 -0.80
CA SER A 146 -48.56 8.91 -0.73
C SER A 146 -49.09 9.33 0.64
N LYS A 147 -49.91 10.38 0.65
CA LYS A 147 -50.83 10.72 1.73
C LYS A 147 -52.11 9.88 1.58
N SER A 148 -52.55 9.26 2.67
CA SER A 148 -53.97 9.19 3.03
C SER A 148 -54.12 8.94 4.54
N ASP A 149 -54.85 9.86 5.16
CA ASP A 149 -55.28 9.95 6.57
C ASP A 149 -56.38 8.93 6.96
N GLU A 150 -56.68 8.92 8.28
CA GLU A 150 -57.82 8.33 9.04
C GLU A 150 -57.65 6.87 9.53
N GLU A 151 -58.02 6.46 10.76
CA GLU A 151 -58.35 7.07 12.06
C GLU A 151 -58.46 5.88 13.06
N ILE A 152 -57.97 6.06 14.29
CA ILE A 152 -58.44 5.52 15.59
C ILE A 152 -58.69 4.00 15.78
N ALA A 153 -57.92 3.38 16.69
CA ALA A 153 -58.42 2.77 17.94
C ALA A 153 -57.30 2.22 18.85
N ALA A 154 -57.15 2.81 20.04
CA ALA A 154 -56.69 2.13 21.26
C ALA A 154 -57.90 1.48 21.97
N PRO A 155 -57.83 0.75 23.12
CA PRO A 155 -56.69 0.52 24.04
C PRO A 155 -56.59 -0.89 24.69
N LYS A 156 -55.51 -1.13 25.47
CA LYS A 156 -55.46 -1.65 26.88
C LYS A 156 -54.40 -2.73 27.21
N ASP A 157 -53.47 -2.29 28.09
CA ASP A 157 -53.10 -2.81 29.41
C ASP A 157 -52.61 -4.26 29.64
N LYS A 158 -51.33 -4.38 30.05
CA LYS A 158 -50.83 -4.91 31.35
C LYS A 158 -49.30 -5.14 31.25
N ALA A 159 -48.41 -4.38 31.89
CA ALA A 159 -48.10 -4.24 33.33
C ALA A 159 -47.27 -5.40 33.94
N ALA A 160 -46.12 -5.00 34.53
CA ALA A 160 -45.24 -5.61 35.55
C ALA A 160 -43.78 -5.76 35.04
N ALA A 161 -42.78 -4.95 35.40
CA ALA A 161 -42.25 -4.50 36.70
C ALA A 161 -41.42 -5.55 37.47
N ALA A 162 -40.10 -5.35 37.48
CA ALA A 162 -39.08 -5.71 38.49
C ALA A 162 -37.78 -5.01 38.03
N GLU A 163 -37.30 -3.86 38.53
CA GLU A 163 -36.87 -3.45 39.88
C GLU A 163 -35.84 -4.41 40.50
N ALA A 164 -34.56 -4.01 40.51
CA ALA A 164 -33.84 -3.51 41.71
C ALA A 164 -32.32 -3.78 41.67
N SER A 165 -31.54 -2.72 41.93
CA SER A 165 -30.27 -2.60 42.71
C SER A 165 -29.08 -3.51 42.33
N ASP A 166 -27.80 -3.18 42.54
CA ASP A 166 -27.20 -2.40 43.62
C ASP A 166 -25.71 -2.08 43.33
N GLU A 167 -25.21 -1.16 44.15
CA GLU A 167 -23.91 -0.47 44.23
C GLU A 167 -22.63 -1.33 44.45
N GLY A 168 -21.47 -0.67 44.32
CA GLY A 168 -20.18 -1.04 44.94
C GLY A 168 -19.04 -1.20 43.93
N ASP A 169 -18.12 -0.25 43.69
CA ASP A 169 -17.13 0.41 44.57
C ASP A 169 -15.88 -0.46 44.88
N ASN A 170 -14.75 0.23 45.11
CA ASN A 170 -13.38 -0.19 45.49
C ASN A 170 -12.42 -0.57 44.35
N ASP A 171 -11.38 0.21 43.97
CA ASP A 171 -10.28 0.89 44.71
C ASP A 171 -9.11 -0.05 45.07
N GLY A 172 -7.89 0.49 44.87
CA GLY A 172 -6.59 -0.06 45.24
C GLY A 172 -5.84 -0.83 44.13
N ASP A 173 -4.51 -0.73 44.00
CA ASP A 173 -3.48 0.14 44.58
C ASP A 173 -2.15 -0.21 43.88
N GLU A 174 -1.15 0.68 44.00
CA GLU A 174 0.33 0.49 44.13
C GLU A 174 1.00 -0.84 43.68
N ALA A 175 2.24 -0.95 43.20
CA ALA A 175 3.52 -0.21 43.26
C ALA A 175 4.51 -1.06 42.41
N ASP A 176 5.38 -0.52 41.57
CA ASP A 176 6.75 -0.03 41.86
C ASP A 176 7.87 -1.10 41.67
N GLU A 177 9.10 -0.60 41.46
CA GLU A 177 10.42 -1.25 41.32
C GLU A 177 10.79 -1.87 39.94
N ASP A 178 11.68 -1.27 39.13
CA ASP A 178 13.11 -0.97 39.31
C ASP A 178 14.01 -2.23 39.11
N GLY A 179 15.07 -2.11 38.30
CA GLY A 179 15.92 -3.27 38.00
C GLY A 179 16.84 -3.18 36.78
N ALA A 180 17.88 -2.37 36.92
CA ALA A 180 18.96 -2.18 35.96
C ALA A 180 19.85 -3.41 35.68
N SER A 181 20.52 -3.37 34.51
CA SER A 181 21.94 -3.74 34.29
C SER A 181 22.37 -5.22 34.38
N ASN A 182 22.92 -5.80 33.28
CA ASN A 182 24.37 -6.04 33.12
C ASN A 182 24.79 -6.81 31.84
N LYS A 183 26.00 -6.46 31.35
CA LYS A 183 27.06 -7.30 30.70
C LYS A 183 26.66 -8.21 29.52
N ARG A 184 27.17 -8.06 28.29
CA ARG A 184 28.57 -7.95 27.80
C ARG A 184 29.50 -9.05 28.34
N GLN A 185 29.61 -10.17 27.61
CA GLN A 185 30.87 -10.94 27.48
C GLN A 185 30.84 -12.01 26.36
N THR A 186 31.82 -11.89 25.46
CA THR A 186 32.69 -12.95 24.84
C THR A 186 32.04 -14.08 24.03
N ARG A 187 32.27 -14.17 22.71
CA ARG A 187 33.49 -14.66 22.02
C ARG A 187 33.75 -16.15 22.26
N THR A 188 33.26 -16.97 21.33
CA THR A 188 33.79 -18.32 21.06
C THR A 188 34.03 -18.44 19.57
N SER A 189 35.26 -18.84 19.26
CA SER A 189 35.79 -19.15 17.94
C SER A 189 35.64 -20.66 17.68
N ILE A 190 35.80 -21.04 16.40
CA ILE A 190 36.35 -22.33 15.88
C ILE A 190 35.33 -23.43 15.51
N ASN A 191 35.15 -23.64 14.19
CA ASN A 191 35.48 -24.84 13.38
C ASN A 191 34.86 -24.62 11.97
N ASP A 192 35.62 -24.45 10.88
CA ASP A 192 36.42 -25.42 10.09
C ASP A 192 35.60 -26.51 9.38
N ASP A 193 35.73 -26.49 8.05
CA ASP A 193 35.71 -27.55 7.03
C ASP A 193 34.53 -28.52 6.87
N ASP A 194 33.93 -28.47 5.68
CA ASP A 194 33.55 -29.60 4.78
C ASP A 194 32.74 -28.96 3.62
N ASP A 195 33.30 -28.72 2.43
CA ASP A 195 33.60 -29.66 1.32
C ASP A 195 32.34 -30.23 0.63
N MET A 196 32.39 -30.26 -0.72
CA MET A 196 31.44 -30.82 -1.70
C MET A 196 30.21 -29.96 -2.09
N GLU A 197 29.81 -29.82 -3.35
CA GLU A 197 30.25 -30.35 -4.65
C GLU A 197 29.61 -29.46 -5.74
N ASP A 198 30.35 -29.24 -6.84
CA ASP A 198 29.86 -28.71 -8.11
C ASP A 198 28.76 -29.63 -8.68
N GLU A 199 27.57 -29.10 -8.96
CA GLU A 199 26.71 -29.62 -10.02
C GLU A 199 26.24 -28.45 -10.89
N ASP A 200 26.91 -28.31 -12.03
CA ASP A 200 26.46 -27.63 -13.22
C ASP A 200 25.15 -28.27 -13.72
N GLU A 201 24.03 -27.56 -13.66
CA GLU A 201 22.90 -27.80 -14.56
C GLU A 201 22.54 -26.49 -15.28
N ASP A 202 23.09 -26.39 -16.50
CA ASP A 202 22.56 -25.58 -17.59
C ASP A 202 21.08 -25.93 -17.82
N ASP A 203 20.17 -25.01 -17.49
CA ASP A 203 18.82 -25.03 -18.05
C ASP A 203 18.57 -23.75 -18.85
N GLN A 204 19.02 -23.80 -20.11
CA GLN A 204 18.55 -22.95 -21.18
C GLN A 204 17.10 -23.35 -21.50
N GLU A 205 16.13 -22.60 -20.99
CA GLU A 205 14.82 -22.51 -21.63
C GLU A 205 14.60 -21.09 -22.15
N GLY A 206 14.66 -21.00 -23.48
CA GLY A 206 14.35 -19.80 -24.22
C GLY A 206 12.86 -19.52 -24.20
N ASP A 207 12.50 -18.27 -23.93
CA ASP A 207 11.28 -17.66 -24.45
C ASP A 207 11.70 -16.52 -25.39
N GLU A 208 11.97 -16.95 -26.61
CA GLU A 208 11.84 -16.20 -27.84
C GLU A 208 10.36 -15.86 -28.02
N TYR A 209 9.90 -14.62 -27.78
CA TYR A 209 8.61 -14.16 -28.31
C TYR A 209 8.57 -12.66 -28.64
N ASP A 210 8.46 -12.44 -29.95
CA ASP A 210 7.83 -11.36 -30.74
C ASP A 210 8.41 -9.94 -30.73
N GLU A 211 9.42 -9.83 -31.60
CA GLU A 211 9.59 -8.79 -32.61
C GLU A 211 8.26 -8.19 -33.12
N TYR A 212 7.88 -7.02 -32.60
CA TYR A 212 6.86 -6.19 -33.24
C TYR A 212 7.50 -5.43 -34.41
N GLU A 213 7.41 -6.06 -35.58
CA GLU A 213 7.55 -5.49 -36.91
C GLU A 213 6.50 -4.37 -37.07
N TYR A 214 6.93 -3.10 -36.96
CA TYR A 214 6.11 -1.97 -37.37
C TYR A 214 6.42 -1.67 -38.83
N GLU A 215 5.45 -2.03 -39.68
CA GLU A 215 5.36 -1.68 -41.10
C GLU A 215 5.67 -0.19 -41.31
N TYR A 216 6.67 0.08 -42.15
CA TYR A 216 6.91 1.40 -42.73
C TYR A 216 5.74 1.67 -43.69
N ASP A 217 4.83 2.58 -43.33
CA ASP A 217 3.94 3.22 -44.29
C ASP A 217 4.81 4.13 -45.18
N GLU A 218 5.21 3.54 -46.32
CA GLU A 218 5.90 4.15 -47.44
C GLU A 218 4.93 5.04 -48.23
N ASP A 219 4.61 6.20 -47.68
CA ASP A 219 3.78 7.20 -48.35
C ASP A 219 4.65 8.21 -49.11
N GLY A 220 4.90 7.88 -50.38
CA GLY A 220 4.73 8.80 -51.50
C GLY A 220 5.75 9.92 -51.69
N TYR A 221 6.70 9.68 -52.60
CA TYR A 221 7.39 10.73 -53.33
C TYR A 221 6.38 11.64 -54.05
N ASP A 222 6.44 12.94 -53.80
CA ASP A 222 5.89 13.97 -54.70
C ASP A 222 7.03 14.93 -55.05
N ASP A 223 7.83 14.49 -56.03
CA ASP A 223 8.88 15.26 -56.67
C ASP A 223 8.21 16.04 -57.82
N GLU A 224 7.53 17.14 -57.50
CA GLU A 224 7.10 18.09 -58.52
C GLU A 224 8.32 18.92 -58.95
N ASP A 225 8.81 18.53 -60.13
CA ASP A 225 9.58 19.35 -61.06
C ASP A 225 8.98 20.76 -61.20
N ASP A 226 9.60 21.77 -60.59
CA ASP A 226 9.41 23.16 -60.98
C ASP A 226 10.53 23.56 -61.96
N LEU A 227 10.14 23.58 -63.23
CA LEU A 227 10.86 24.09 -64.40
C LEU A 227 10.40 25.53 -64.70
#